data_AF-A0AAP6GG12-F1
#
_entry.id   AF-A0AAP6GG12-F1
#
_cell.length_a   1.000
_cell.length_b   1.000
_cell.length_c   1.000
_cell.angle_alpha   90.00
_cell.angle_beta   90.00
_cell.angle_gamma   90.00
#
_symmetry.space_group_name_H-M   'P 1'
#
loop_
_entity.id
_entity.type
_entity.pdbx_description
1 polymer ?
#
loop_
_entity_poly.entity_id
_entity_poly.type
_entity_poly.pdbx_seq_one_letter_code
_entity_poly.pdbx_strand_id
1 'polypeptide(L)'
;MCDKQVYELTLADIKRYGVWFFPMDDLVEDELTVRPLLKEESGTDYQLIVRAKFFDKYGGEYLGYLYWTCDEAIDSLNPVILLSNGEAISFWSGVVQPSWEVYSKEAQEIRGGMPMTFSSEVIKTLEKKTGVLEGLYFLDGINNVCIK
;
A
#
# COMPACT_ATOMS: atom_id res chain seq x y z
N MET A 1 23.22 -1.23 -2.79
CA MET A 1 22.01 -0.96 -2.00
C MET A 1 20.81 -1.40 -2.81
N CYS A 2 19.76 -1.93 -2.17
CA CYS A 2 18.48 -2.24 -2.83
C CYS A 2 17.45 -1.15 -2.57
N ASP A 3 17.94 0.04 -2.24
CA ASP A 3 17.14 1.21 -1.91
C ASP A 3 16.39 1.66 -3.16
N LYS A 4 15.14 2.06 -2.94
CA LYS A 4 14.23 2.53 -3.97
C LYS A 4 13.37 3.65 -3.42
N GLN A 5 12.83 4.46 -4.30
CA GLN A 5 11.73 5.32 -3.92
C GLN A 5 10.46 4.48 -3.74
N VAL A 6 9.63 4.79 -2.74
CA VAL A 6 8.41 4.01 -2.45
C VAL A 6 7.47 3.90 -3.65
N TYR A 7 7.39 4.96 -4.47
CA TYR A 7 6.59 5.01 -5.69
C TYR A 7 7.21 4.25 -6.88
N GLU A 8 8.45 3.77 -6.76
CA GLU A 8 9.13 2.93 -7.75
C GLU A 8 9.05 1.44 -7.42
N LEU A 9 8.36 1.07 -6.33
CA LEU A 9 8.17 -0.33 -5.96
C LEU A 9 7.30 -1.05 -6.99
N THR A 10 7.79 -2.19 -7.43
CA THR A 10 7.09 -3.04 -8.41
C THR A 10 6.52 -4.30 -7.75
N LEU A 11 5.66 -5.00 -8.48
CA LEU A 11 5.19 -6.33 -8.08
C LEU A 11 6.35 -7.31 -7.82
N ALA A 12 7.44 -7.23 -8.58
CA ALA A 12 8.59 -8.10 -8.38
C ALA A 12 9.29 -7.81 -7.04
N ASP A 13 9.37 -6.55 -6.65
CA ASP A 13 9.97 -6.11 -5.39
C ASP A 13 9.17 -6.63 -4.19
N ILE A 14 7.86 -6.41 -4.20
CA ILE A 14 6.96 -6.87 -3.12
C ILE A 14 6.88 -8.40 -3.06
N LYS A 15 6.94 -9.11 -4.20
CA LYS A 15 7.01 -10.57 -4.21
C LYS A 15 8.31 -11.08 -3.58
N ARG A 16 9.43 -10.42 -3.86
CA ARG A 16 10.75 -10.79 -3.35
C ARG A 16 10.91 -10.46 -1.86
N TYR A 17 10.46 -9.28 -1.44
CA TYR A 17 10.56 -8.80 -0.07
C TYR A 17 9.19 -8.36 0.43
N GLY A 18 8.69 -9.05 1.46
CA GLY A 18 7.36 -8.77 2.02
C GLY A 18 7.29 -7.53 2.92
N VAL A 19 8.44 -6.94 3.27
CA VAL A 19 8.53 -5.83 4.21
C VAL A 19 9.61 -4.88 3.77
N TRP A 20 9.30 -3.59 3.83
CA TRP A 20 10.25 -2.52 3.59
C TRP A 20 10.11 -1.48 4.69
N PHE A 21 11.18 -0.76 4.96
CA PHE A 21 11.21 0.30 5.96
C PHE A 21 11.74 1.60 5.36
N PHE A 22 11.38 2.72 5.97
CA PHE A 22 11.95 4.03 5.66
C PHE A 22 13.20 4.25 6.54
N PRO A 23 14.42 4.07 5.99
CA PRO A 23 15.66 4.38 6.71
C PRO A 23 15.70 5.84 7.16
N MET A 24 16.17 6.06 8.39
CA MET A 24 16.40 7.38 8.98
C MET A 24 17.89 7.76 8.97
N ASP A 25 18.67 7.16 8.06
CA ASP A 25 20.11 7.38 7.93
C ASP A 25 20.43 8.44 6.85
N ASP A 26 21.57 9.13 6.98
CA ASP A 26 21.98 10.18 6.03
C ASP A 26 22.43 9.63 4.65
N LEU A 27 22.30 8.32 4.41
CA LEU A 27 22.71 7.67 3.15
C LEU A 27 21.57 7.58 2.14
N VAL A 28 20.34 7.94 2.55
CA VAL A 28 19.16 7.95 1.70
C VAL A 28 19.18 9.10 0.71
N GLU A 29 18.45 8.95 -0.39
CA GLU A 29 18.25 10.06 -1.32
C GLU A 29 17.31 11.11 -0.70
N ASP A 30 16.21 10.66 -0.10
CA ASP A 30 15.19 11.49 0.56
C ASP A 30 14.30 10.67 1.54
N GLU A 31 13.27 11.33 2.09
CA GLU A 31 12.30 10.77 3.04
C GLU A 31 11.38 9.68 2.45
N LEU A 32 11.35 9.52 1.13
CA LEU A 32 10.53 8.52 0.43
C LEU A 32 11.33 7.27 0.04
N THR A 33 12.63 7.27 0.37
CA THR A 33 13.51 6.13 0.19
C THR A 33 13.09 4.99 1.11
N VAL A 34 12.96 3.80 0.54
CA VAL A 34 12.64 2.55 1.25
C VAL A 34 13.72 1.50 1.00
N ARG A 35 13.96 0.68 2.02
CA ARG A 35 14.91 -0.43 1.99
C ARG A 35 14.20 -1.72 2.42
N PRO A 36 14.48 -2.88 1.79
CA PRO A 36 13.84 -4.14 2.19
C PRO A 36 14.33 -4.53 3.58
N LEU A 37 13.40 -4.87 4.48
CA LEU A 37 13.73 -5.35 5.82
C LEU A 37 14.22 -6.80 5.74
N LEU A 38 15.46 -7.05 6.13
CA LEU A 38 16.05 -8.38 6.13
C LEU A 38 15.69 -9.13 7.43
N LYS A 39 15.70 -10.46 7.39
CA LYS A 39 15.23 -11.33 8.50
C LYS A 39 15.91 -11.04 9.86
N GLU A 40 17.10 -10.46 9.85
CA GLU A 40 17.91 -10.22 11.05
C GLU A 40 17.59 -8.87 11.73
N GLU A 41 16.83 -7.99 11.09
CA GLU A 41 16.52 -6.66 11.61
C GLU A 41 15.25 -6.66 12.49
N SER A 42 15.23 -5.80 13.51
CA SER A 42 14.07 -5.49 14.34
C SER A 42 13.31 -4.31 13.72
N GLY A 43 12.22 -4.60 13.00
CA GLY A 43 11.50 -3.60 12.20
C GLY A 43 10.60 -2.62 12.99
N THR A 44 10.65 -2.56 14.31
CA THR A 44 9.69 -1.76 15.11
C THR A 44 10.07 -0.29 15.25
N ASP A 45 11.31 0.08 14.99
CA ASP A 45 11.81 1.45 15.22
C ASP A 45 11.67 2.36 14.00
N TYR A 46 11.17 1.82 12.89
CA TYR A 46 11.01 2.51 11.61
C TYR A 46 9.56 2.46 11.15
N GLN A 47 9.14 3.45 10.36
CA GLN A 47 7.92 3.30 9.58
C GLN A 47 8.11 2.15 8.59
N LEU A 48 7.13 1.25 8.53
CA LEU A 48 7.16 0.10 7.63
C LEU A 48 6.06 0.20 6.58
N ILE A 49 6.35 -0.38 5.42
CA ILE A 49 5.33 -0.89 4.51
C ILE A 49 5.39 -2.41 4.48
N VAL A 50 4.22 -3.02 4.39
CA VAL A 50 4.04 -4.46 4.52
C VAL A 50 3.24 -4.96 3.34
N ARG A 51 3.71 -6.05 2.74
CA ARG A 51 3.02 -6.72 1.65
C ARG A 51 1.61 -7.07 2.08
N ALA A 52 0.66 -6.79 1.20
CA ALA A 52 -0.72 -7.13 1.39
C ALA A 52 -1.31 -7.75 0.13
N LYS A 53 -2.26 -8.66 0.36
CA LYS A 53 -3.13 -9.22 -0.66
C LYS A 53 -4.48 -8.52 -0.60
N PHE A 54 -5.04 -8.29 -1.77
CA PHE A 54 -6.36 -7.69 -1.96
C PHE A 54 -7.21 -8.67 -2.75
N PHE A 55 -8.46 -8.86 -2.32
CA PHE A 55 -9.39 -9.81 -2.91
C PHE A 55 -10.64 -9.07 -3.33
N ASP A 56 -10.99 -9.15 -4.60
CA ASP A 56 -12.24 -8.60 -5.11
C ASP A 56 -13.45 -9.48 -4.75
N LYS A 57 -14.66 -8.96 -5.00
CA LYS A 57 -15.91 -9.69 -4.73
C LYS A 57 -16.14 -10.92 -5.61
N TYR A 58 -15.37 -11.07 -6.69
CA TYR A 58 -15.42 -12.19 -7.63
C TYR A 58 -14.33 -13.24 -7.36
N GLY A 59 -13.45 -13.02 -6.37
CA GLY A 59 -12.36 -13.91 -6.01
C GLY A 59 -11.02 -13.63 -6.71
N GLY A 60 -10.90 -12.52 -7.45
CA GLY A 60 -9.62 -12.06 -7.99
C GLY A 60 -8.66 -11.63 -6.89
N GLU A 61 -7.37 -11.99 -7.03
CA GLU A 61 -6.31 -11.67 -6.08
C GLU A 61 -5.33 -10.66 -6.69
N TYR A 62 -5.04 -9.60 -5.94
CA TYR A 62 -4.09 -8.56 -6.28
C TYR A 62 -3.07 -8.37 -5.17
N LEU A 63 -1.90 -7.83 -5.53
CA LEU A 63 -0.79 -7.67 -4.61
C LEU A 63 -0.37 -6.21 -4.53
N GLY A 64 -0.02 -5.78 -3.33
CA GLY A 64 0.58 -4.48 -3.10
C GLY A 64 1.03 -4.37 -1.66
N TYR A 65 0.85 -3.22 -1.03
CA TYR A 65 1.32 -2.99 0.32
C TYR A 65 0.41 -2.04 1.11
N LEU A 66 0.61 -2.02 2.41
CA LEU A 66 0.03 -1.07 3.37
C LEU A 66 1.15 -0.42 4.16
N TYR A 67 0.94 0.80 4.64
CA TYR A 67 1.71 1.36 5.74
C TYR A 67 1.29 0.66 7.02
N TRP A 68 2.25 0.03 7.71
CA TRP A 68 1.95 -0.64 8.96
C TRP A 68 1.90 0.38 10.10
N THR A 69 0.81 0.35 10.86
CA THR A 69 0.54 1.23 12.01
C THR A 69 -0.35 0.50 13.00
N CYS A 70 -0.45 0.99 14.24
CA CYS A 70 -1.41 0.49 15.20
C CYS A 70 -2.87 0.85 14.82
N ASP A 71 -3.06 1.95 14.09
CA ASP A 71 -4.37 2.35 13.56
C ASP A 71 -4.86 1.37 12.48
N GLU A 72 -6.18 1.31 12.28
CA GLU A 72 -6.83 0.53 11.22
C GLU A 72 -7.54 1.44 10.20
N ALA A 73 -7.52 2.75 10.40
CA ALA A 73 -8.08 3.72 9.47
C ALA A 73 -7.33 3.70 8.11
N ILE A 74 -8.08 3.88 7.02
CA ILE A 74 -7.57 3.80 5.65
C ILE A 74 -6.52 4.88 5.35
N ASP A 75 -6.68 6.08 5.91
CA ASP A 75 -5.72 7.17 5.79
C ASP A 75 -4.37 6.85 6.46
N SER A 76 -4.39 6.02 7.50
CA SER A 76 -3.21 5.59 8.23
C SER A 76 -2.56 4.35 7.60
N LEU A 77 -3.37 3.41 7.08
CA LEU A 77 -2.89 2.22 6.39
C LEU A 77 -2.43 2.49 4.95
N ASN A 78 -2.91 3.59 4.36
CA ASN A 78 -2.65 4.05 2.99
C ASN A 78 -2.45 2.89 1.99
N PRO A 79 -3.51 2.13 1.67
CA PRO A 79 -3.40 0.91 0.90
C PRO A 79 -3.03 1.18 -0.56
N VAL A 80 -2.13 0.36 -1.11
CA VAL A 80 -1.67 0.48 -2.50
C VAL A 80 -1.73 -0.89 -3.18
N ILE A 81 -2.29 -0.96 -4.38
CA ILE A 81 -2.18 -2.12 -5.29
C ILE A 81 -1.16 -1.80 -6.38
N LEU A 82 -0.29 -2.76 -6.69
CA LEU A 82 0.69 -2.66 -7.77
C LEU A 82 0.20 -3.46 -8.99
N LEU A 83 0.28 -2.85 -10.17
CA LEU A 83 -0.18 -3.44 -11.43
C LEU A 83 0.97 -4.03 -12.22
N SER A 84 0.63 -4.92 -13.16
CA SER A 84 1.61 -5.62 -13.98
C SER A 84 2.32 -4.69 -14.98
N ASN A 85 1.65 -3.62 -15.37
CA ASN A 85 2.15 -2.55 -16.23
C ASN A 85 3.12 -1.57 -15.51
N GLY A 86 3.36 -1.74 -14.20
CA GLY A 86 4.21 -0.85 -13.39
C GLY A 86 3.48 0.35 -12.75
N GLU A 87 2.19 0.52 -13.01
CA GLU A 87 1.34 1.51 -12.33
C GLU A 87 0.98 1.06 -10.91
N ALA A 88 0.65 2.02 -10.05
CA ALA A 88 0.17 1.77 -8.70
C ALA A 88 -1.17 2.50 -8.48
N ILE A 89 -2.10 1.83 -7.82
CA ILE A 89 -3.38 2.41 -7.39
C ILE A 89 -3.24 2.72 -5.89
N SER A 90 -3.15 4.01 -5.55
CA SER A 90 -3.25 4.46 -4.17
C SER A 90 -4.72 4.63 -3.80
N PHE A 91 -5.16 3.94 -2.77
CA PHE A 91 -6.54 4.05 -2.29
C PHE A 91 -6.73 5.26 -1.37
N TRP A 92 -5.67 5.92 -0.93
CA TRP A 92 -5.74 7.18 -0.19
C TRP A 92 -5.01 8.28 -0.94
N SER A 93 -5.66 9.45 -1.08
CA SER A 93 -5.16 10.59 -1.88
C SER A 93 -4.95 11.86 -1.05
N GLY A 94 -4.91 11.75 0.29
CA GLY A 94 -4.79 12.91 1.16
C GLY A 94 -5.95 13.89 0.94
N VAL A 95 -5.66 15.18 0.75
CA VAL A 95 -6.68 16.22 0.51
C VAL A 95 -7.11 16.36 -0.96
N VAL A 96 -6.52 15.57 -1.86
CA VAL A 96 -6.82 15.63 -3.29
C VAL A 96 -7.96 14.67 -3.60
N GLN A 97 -9.05 15.18 -4.19
CA GLN A 97 -10.14 14.33 -4.65
C GLN A 97 -9.66 13.45 -5.82
N PRO A 98 -9.64 12.12 -5.67
CA PRO A 98 -9.22 11.22 -6.74
C PRO A 98 -10.34 11.03 -7.77
N SER A 99 -9.94 10.60 -8.96
CA SER A 99 -10.87 10.14 -9.99
C SER A 99 -10.36 8.83 -10.54
N TRP A 100 -11.26 7.85 -10.69
CA TRP A 100 -10.93 6.62 -11.39
C TRP A 100 -10.50 6.89 -12.84
N GLU A 101 -11.05 7.91 -13.50
CA GLU A 101 -10.84 8.18 -14.93
C GLU A 101 -9.38 8.48 -15.31
N VAL A 102 -8.53 8.82 -14.35
CA VAL A 102 -7.10 9.09 -14.58
C VAL A 102 -6.26 7.81 -14.68
N TYR A 103 -6.77 6.70 -14.16
CA TYR A 103 -6.05 5.42 -14.14
C TYR A 103 -6.24 4.63 -15.43
N SER A 104 -5.29 3.73 -15.70
CA SER A 104 -5.34 2.88 -16.90
C SER A 104 -6.53 1.91 -16.93
N LYS A 105 -6.71 1.22 -18.06
CA LYS A 105 -7.75 0.19 -18.24
C LYS A 105 -7.63 -0.95 -17.22
N GLU A 106 -6.42 -1.37 -16.87
CA GLU A 106 -6.17 -2.44 -15.89
C GLU A 106 -6.69 -2.02 -14.50
N ALA A 107 -6.52 -0.75 -14.13
CA ALA A 107 -7.09 -0.21 -12.90
C ALA A 107 -8.62 -0.09 -12.93
N GLN A 108 -9.22 0.21 -14.11
CA GLN A 108 -10.69 0.20 -14.24
C GLN A 108 -11.28 -1.18 -14.00
N GLU A 109 -10.57 -2.26 -14.36
CA GLU A 109 -11.00 -3.62 -14.08
C GLU A 109 -11.07 -3.89 -12.57
N ILE A 110 -10.07 -3.41 -11.82
CA ILE A 110 -10.06 -3.46 -10.35
C ILE A 110 -11.25 -2.71 -9.76
N ARG A 111 -11.57 -1.51 -10.27
CA ARG A 111 -12.77 -0.76 -9.86
C ARG A 111 -14.05 -1.60 -10.00
N GLY A 112 -14.20 -2.36 -11.08
CA GLY A 112 -15.34 -3.26 -11.29
C GLY A 112 -15.46 -4.37 -10.23
N GLY A 113 -14.34 -4.76 -9.62
CA GLY A 113 -14.23 -5.76 -8.56
C GLY A 113 -14.58 -5.26 -7.15
N MET A 114 -14.73 -3.95 -6.94
CA MET A 114 -15.04 -3.37 -5.63
C MET A 114 -16.43 -3.81 -5.09
N PRO A 115 -16.63 -3.92 -3.76
CA PRO A 115 -15.64 -3.70 -2.70
C PRO A 115 -14.60 -4.82 -2.64
N MET A 116 -13.40 -4.49 -2.18
CA MET A 116 -12.31 -5.44 -2.00
C MET A 116 -12.01 -5.64 -0.52
N THR A 117 -11.65 -6.86 -0.14
CA THR A 117 -11.06 -7.11 1.18
C THR A 117 -9.54 -7.12 1.06
N PHE A 118 -8.82 -6.71 2.11
CA PHE A 118 -7.37 -6.80 2.12
C PHE A 118 -6.85 -7.47 3.38
N SER A 119 -5.62 -7.98 3.27
CA SER A 119 -4.94 -8.72 4.32
C SER A 119 -3.43 -8.55 4.17
N SER A 120 -2.79 -7.91 5.14
CA SER A 120 -1.33 -7.84 5.21
C SER A 120 -0.71 -9.19 5.56
N GLU A 121 0.58 -9.33 5.28
CA GLU A 121 1.41 -10.39 5.81
C GLU A 121 1.68 -10.17 7.31
N VAL A 122 1.90 -11.28 8.03
CA VAL A 122 2.31 -11.27 9.43
C VAL A 122 3.83 -11.19 9.49
N ILE A 123 4.37 -10.26 10.26
CA ILE A 123 5.81 -10.06 10.36
C ILE A 123 6.22 -10.19 11.82
N LYS A 124 6.76 -11.35 12.21
CA LYS A 124 7.24 -11.61 13.58
C LYS A 124 6.21 -11.16 14.66
N THR A 125 6.45 -10.00 15.28
CA THR A 125 5.66 -9.38 16.35
C THR A 125 4.57 -8.42 15.85
N LEU A 126 4.55 -8.09 14.57
CA LEU A 126 3.60 -7.15 13.99
C LEU A 126 2.31 -7.87 13.65
N GLU A 127 1.22 -7.35 14.19
CA GLU A 127 -0.11 -7.89 13.96
C GLU A 127 -0.52 -7.73 12.50
N LYS A 128 -1.30 -8.71 12.05
CA LYS A 128 -1.92 -8.72 10.74
C LYS A 128 -2.92 -7.57 10.64
N LYS A 129 -2.91 -6.84 9.53
CA LYS A 129 -3.93 -5.84 9.21
C LYS A 129 -4.89 -6.36 8.17
N THR A 130 -6.18 -6.13 8.38
CA THR A 130 -7.26 -6.52 7.48
C THR A 130 -8.30 -5.41 7.40
N GLY A 131 -8.99 -5.31 6.27
CA GLY A 131 -10.06 -4.33 6.12
C GLY A 131 -10.78 -4.48 4.79
N VAL A 132 -11.63 -3.49 4.50
CA VAL A 132 -12.44 -3.42 3.28
C VAL A 132 -12.19 -2.08 2.60
N LEU A 133 -11.99 -2.12 1.28
CA LEU A 133 -11.91 -0.97 0.41
C LEU A 133 -13.19 -0.88 -0.42
N GLU A 134 -13.89 0.25 -0.29
CA GLU A 134 -15.14 0.54 -0.98
C GLU A 134 -14.94 1.34 -2.28
N GLY A 135 -13.81 2.03 -2.39
CA GLY A 135 -13.47 2.93 -3.49
C GLY A 135 -12.12 3.61 -3.24
N LEU A 136 -11.87 4.76 -3.88
CA LEU A 136 -10.76 5.65 -3.58
C LEU A 136 -11.15 6.63 -2.48
N TYR A 137 -10.23 6.97 -1.59
CA TYR A 137 -10.50 7.77 -0.41
C TYR A 137 -9.70 9.08 -0.42
N PHE A 138 -10.30 10.13 0.12
CA PHE A 138 -9.66 11.42 0.36
C PHE A 138 -10.27 12.15 1.55
N LEU A 139 -9.56 13.14 2.05
CA LEU A 139 -9.97 14.03 3.12
C LEU A 139 -10.70 15.24 2.54
N ASP A 140 -11.98 15.39 2.88
CA ASP A 140 -12.75 16.60 2.63
C ASP A 140 -13.03 17.31 3.97
N GLY A 141 -12.22 18.34 4.25
CA GLY A 141 -12.20 19.01 5.54
C GLY A 141 -11.73 18.09 6.67
N ILE A 142 -12.68 17.55 7.45
CA ILE A 142 -12.41 16.59 8.53
C ILE A 142 -12.98 15.19 8.24
N ASN A 143 -13.63 15.02 7.09
CA ASN A 143 -14.34 13.80 6.74
C ASN A 143 -13.54 12.98 5.74
N ASN A 144 -13.40 11.68 6.00
CA ASN A 144 -12.91 10.73 5.01
C ASN A 144 -14.06 10.39 4.05
N VAL A 145 -13.91 10.79 2.79
CA VAL A 145 -14.89 10.60 1.72
C VAL A 145 -14.39 9.49 0.78
N CYS A 146 -15.31 8.63 0.34
CA CYS A 146 -15.03 7.52 -0.56
C CYS A 146 -15.71 7.74 -1.93
N ILE A 147 -14.93 7.60 -3.01
CA ILE A 147 -15.35 7.67 -4.41
C ILE A 147 -15.35 6.25 -4.98
N LYS A 148 -16.53 5.77 -5.40
CA LYS A 148 -16.72 4.43 -5.97
C LYS A 148 -16.49 4.39 -7.49
#